data_AF-A0A2V7X7P2-F1
#
_entry.id   AF-A0A2V7X7P2-F1
#
_cell.length_a   1.000
_cell.length_b   1.000
_cell.length_c   1.000
_cell.angle_alpha   90.00
_cell.angle_beta   90.00
_cell.angle_gamma   90.00
#
_symmetry.space_group_name_H-M   'P 1'
#
loop_
_entity.id
_entity.type
_entity.pdbx_description
1 polymer ?
#
loop_
_entity_poly.entity_id
_entity_poly.type
_entity_poly.pdbx_seq_one_letter_code
_entity_poly.pdbx_strand_id
1 'polypeptide(L)'
;MISKYSPGSAARPNVEHRFYTTVNMVHTIEVLLGLPPMNQNDAYAPVMSGLFTGPGDQPAFKADFRNLRNGLIYETNRKDSPGANISSKMDFSRPDAANAASLNRVLWHDQRGSAPMPKPRHTFFPDGEGD
;
A
#
# COMPACT_ATOMS: atom_id res chain seq x y z
N MET A 1 -5.67 8.70 -7.73
CA MET A 1 -7.06 8.33 -8.14
C MET A 1 -7.05 8.10 -9.65
N ILE A 2 -7.88 7.20 -10.15
CA ILE A 2 -7.96 6.87 -11.59
C ILE A 2 -9.32 7.33 -12.08
N SER A 3 -9.36 8.43 -12.81
CA SER A 3 -10.58 9.00 -13.41
C SER A 3 -10.21 9.89 -14.59
N LYS A 4 -11.15 10.09 -15.52
CA LYS A 4 -11.01 11.07 -16.61
C LYS A 4 -10.67 12.49 -16.10
N TYR A 5 -11.14 12.83 -14.90
CA TYR A 5 -10.94 14.13 -14.27
C TYR A 5 -9.74 14.18 -13.32
N SER A 6 -8.91 13.15 -13.29
CA SER A 6 -7.69 13.20 -12.47
C SER A 6 -6.69 14.20 -13.07
N PRO A 7 -6.11 15.11 -12.26
CA PRO A 7 -5.04 15.98 -12.73
C PRO A 7 -3.78 15.19 -13.08
N GLY A 8 -2.89 15.81 -13.86
CA GLY A 8 -1.64 15.21 -14.32
C GLY A 8 -1.74 14.58 -15.70
N SER A 9 -0.88 13.61 -16.00
CA SER A 9 -0.94 12.78 -17.21
C SER A 9 -0.26 11.44 -16.95
N ALA A 10 -0.39 10.48 -17.87
CA ALA A 10 0.34 9.21 -17.79
C ALA A 10 1.87 9.39 -17.70
N ALA A 11 2.42 10.42 -18.37
CA ALA A 11 3.84 10.72 -18.32
C ALA A 11 4.26 11.51 -17.07
N ARG A 12 3.32 12.25 -16.47
CA ARG A 12 3.54 13.09 -15.28
C ARG A 12 2.35 12.92 -14.33
N PRO A 13 2.30 11.82 -13.56
CA PRO A 13 1.20 11.57 -12.65
C PRO A 13 1.14 12.66 -11.57
N ASN A 14 -0.07 13.04 -11.17
CA ASN A 14 -0.25 13.95 -10.05
C ASN A 14 -0.02 13.20 -8.73
N VAL A 15 0.83 13.77 -7.88
CA VAL A 15 1.03 13.32 -6.50
C VAL A 15 0.36 14.35 -5.59
N GLU A 16 -0.72 13.95 -4.94
CA GLU A 16 -1.43 14.80 -3.97
C GLU A 16 -0.85 14.55 -2.57
N HIS A 17 -0.39 15.64 -1.94
CA HIS A 17 0.28 15.60 -0.65
C HIS A 17 -0.63 15.98 0.52
N ARG A 18 -1.87 16.43 0.25
CA ARG A 18 -2.86 16.62 1.32
C ARG A 18 -3.12 15.31 2.04
N PHE A 19 -3.13 15.41 3.37
CA PHE A 19 -3.53 14.31 4.24
C PHE A 19 -5.02 14.03 4.08
N TYR A 20 -5.36 12.80 3.72
CA TYR A 20 -6.73 12.32 3.67
C TYR A 20 -6.90 11.10 4.57
N THR A 21 -8.09 11.02 5.15
CA THR A 21 -8.59 9.85 5.88
C THR A 21 -9.72 9.20 5.10
N THR A 22 -10.19 8.06 5.58
CA THR A 22 -11.38 7.39 5.03
C THR A 22 -12.63 8.27 5.11
N VAL A 23 -12.73 9.14 6.12
CA VAL A 23 -13.87 10.06 6.27
C VAL A 23 -13.91 11.11 5.16
N ASN A 24 -12.75 11.59 4.69
CA ASN A 24 -12.68 12.49 3.53
C ASN A 24 -13.22 11.82 2.26
N MET A 25 -12.96 10.52 2.09
CA MET A 25 -13.48 9.75 0.96
C MET A 25 -15.01 9.61 1.05
N VAL A 26 -15.55 9.28 2.23
CA VAL A 26 -17.00 9.22 2.46
C VAL A 26 -17.65 10.56 2.13
N HIS A 27 -17.14 11.66 2.69
CA HIS A 27 -17.71 12.98 2.43
C HIS A 27 -17.65 13.39 0.95
N THR A 28 -16.58 12.99 0.24
CA THR A 28 -16.47 13.22 -1.21
C THR A 28 -17.55 12.45 -1.99
N ILE A 29 -17.85 11.20 -1.59
CA ILE A 29 -18.92 10.40 -2.22
C ILE A 29 -20.28 11.05 -1.95
N GLU A 30 -20.54 11.49 -0.71
CA GLU A 30 -21.78 12.18 -0.34
C GLU A 30 -22.01 13.41 -1.23
N VAL A 31 -20.99 14.27 -1.36
CA VAL A 31 -21.08 15.48 -2.19
C VAL A 31 -21.29 15.13 -3.67
N LEU A 32 -20.62 14.11 -4.21
CA LEU A 32 -20.81 13.69 -5.60
C LEU A 32 -22.21 13.11 -5.88
N LEU A 33 -22.83 12.49 -4.89
CA LEU A 33 -24.17 11.90 -5.01
C LEU A 33 -25.29 12.84 -4.53
N GLY A 34 -24.96 13.99 -3.94
CA GLY A 34 -25.93 14.92 -3.35
C GLY A 34 -26.55 14.41 -2.06
N LEU A 35 -25.84 13.57 -1.30
CA LEU A 35 -26.31 13.02 -0.03
C LEU A 35 -25.97 13.97 1.14
N PRO A 36 -26.79 14.01 2.19
CA PRO A 36 -26.43 14.69 3.43
C PRO A 36 -25.32 13.91 4.17
N PRO A 37 -24.53 14.58 5.02
CA PRO A 37 -23.55 13.91 5.87
C PRO A 37 -24.25 12.96 6.85
N MET A 38 -23.64 11.82 7.14
CA MET A 38 -24.20 10.84 8.05
C MET A 38 -24.03 11.23 9.52
N ASN A 39 -22.99 11.99 9.86
CA ASN A 39 -22.73 12.47 11.22
C ASN A 39 -21.92 13.79 11.20
N GLN A 40 -21.23 14.13 12.29
CA GLN A 40 -20.43 15.35 12.36
C GLN A 40 -19.04 15.16 11.74
N ASN A 41 -18.49 13.94 11.73
CA ASN A 41 -17.13 13.71 11.26
C ASN A 41 -17.00 13.89 9.74
N ASP A 42 -17.95 13.33 8.98
CA ASP A 42 -18.05 13.54 7.52
C ASP A 42 -18.49 14.95 7.19
N ALA A 43 -19.44 15.53 7.92
CA ALA A 43 -19.88 16.92 7.73
C ALA A 43 -18.73 17.95 7.76
N TYR A 44 -17.71 17.72 8.60
CA TYR A 44 -16.53 18.60 8.70
C TYR A 44 -15.30 18.10 7.92
N ALA A 45 -15.34 16.92 7.31
CA ALA A 45 -14.21 16.40 6.57
C ALA A 45 -14.04 17.14 5.24
N PRO A 46 -12.87 17.71 4.92
CA PRO A 46 -12.66 18.33 3.60
C PRO A 46 -12.86 17.33 2.45
N VAL A 47 -13.55 17.74 1.39
CA VAL A 47 -13.69 16.94 0.16
C VAL A 47 -12.34 16.80 -0.56
N MET A 48 -12.17 15.67 -1.26
CA MET A 48 -10.98 15.36 -2.06
C MET A 48 -11.02 16.03 -3.45
N SER A 49 -11.53 17.27 -3.54
CA SER A 49 -11.80 17.97 -4.80
C SER A 49 -10.55 18.15 -5.66
N GLY A 50 -9.38 18.29 -5.05
CA GLY A 50 -8.08 18.37 -5.73
C GLY A 50 -7.79 17.18 -6.65
N LEU A 51 -8.41 16.02 -6.39
CA LEU A 51 -8.26 14.83 -7.22
C LEU A 51 -9.13 14.86 -8.49
N PHE A 52 -10.08 15.78 -8.62
CA PHE A 52 -11.04 15.88 -9.73
C PHE A 52 -10.91 17.18 -10.56
N THR A 53 -9.73 17.79 -10.56
CA THR A 53 -9.46 19.08 -11.23
C THR A 53 -8.92 18.96 -12.66
N GLY A 54 -8.75 17.75 -13.18
CA GLY A 54 -8.28 17.50 -14.54
C GLY A 54 -9.34 17.83 -15.59
N PRO A 55 -8.93 18.09 -16.85
CA PRO A 55 -9.83 18.57 -17.91
C PRO A 55 -10.80 17.50 -18.44
N GLY A 56 -10.74 16.26 -17.95
CA GLY A 56 -11.65 15.19 -18.36
C GLY A 56 -11.13 14.33 -19.50
N ASP A 57 -9.84 14.39 -19.80
CA ASP A 57 -9.19 13.75 -20.96
C ASP A 57 -8.25 12.58 -20.58
N GLN A 58 -8.14 12.22 -19.30
CA GLN A 58 -7.30 11.08 -18.92
C GLN A 58 -7.81 9.80 -19.59
N PRO A 59 -6.93 8.99 -20.19
CA PRO A 59 -7.33 7.73 -20.78
C PRO A 59 -7.89 6.79 -19.72
N ALA A 60 -8.84 5.94 -20.13
CA ALA A 60 -9.34 4.88 -19.29
C ALA A 60 -8.19 3.95 -18.85
N PHE A 61 -8.29 3.43 -17.62
CA PHE A 61 -7.31 2.46 -17.14
C PHE A 61 -7.35 1.19 -17.99
N LYS A 62 -6.19 0.83 -18.55
CA LYS A 62 -6.00 -0.40 -19.29
C LYS A 62 -5.21 -1.37 -18.44
N ALA A 63 -5.88 -2.44 -17.98
CA ALA A 63 -5.24 -3.49 -17.21
C ALA A 63 -4.18 -4.23 -18.05
N ASP A 64 -3.06 -4.54 -17.40
CA ASP A 64 -2.02 -5.39 -17.96
C ASP A 64 -2.24 -6.85 -17.53
N PHE A 65 -2.59 -7.69 -18.50
CA PHE A 65 -2.89 -9.10 -18.28
C PHE A 65 -1.70 -10.03 -18.53
N ARG A 66 -0.48 -9.52 -18.76
CA ARG A 66 0.70 -10.37 -19.05
C ARG A 66 0.92 -11.43 -17.99
N ASN A 67 0.92 -11.04 -16.72
CA ASN A 67 1.14 -11.95 -15.58
C ASN A 67 -0.02 -12.93 -15.36
N LEU A 68 -1.24 -12.55 -15.74
CA LEU A 68 -2.38 -13.47 -15.73
C LEU A 68 -2.21 -14.54 -16.82
N ARG A 69 -1.88 -14.12 -18.05
CA ARG A 69 -1.79 -14.99 -19.22
C ARG A 69 -0.66 -16.00 -19.15
N ASN A 70 0.47 -15.64 -18.53
CA ASN A 70 1.59 -16.54 -18.33
C ASN A 70 1.56 -17.27 -16.96
N GLY A 71 0.50 -17.07 -16.17
CA GLY A 71 0.32 -17.73 -14.88
C GLY A 71 1.21 -17.23 -13.74
N LEU A 72 2.06 -16.21 -13.95
CA LEU A 72 2.96 -15.68 -12.93
C LEU A 72 2.24 -15.17 -11.69
N ILE A 73 0.99 -14.70 -11.81
CA ILE A 73 0.19 -14.29 -10.64
C ILE A 73 -0.15 -15.46 -9.69
N TYR A 74 0.04 -16.70 -10.14
CA TYR A 74 -0.21 -17.92 -9.36
C TYR A 74 1.08 -18.65 -8.98
N GLU A 75 2.24 -18.13 -9.37
CA GLU A 75 3.51 -18.76 -9.03
C GLU A 75 3.77 -18.62 -7.53
N THR A 76 4.13 -19.75 -6.91
CA THR A 76 4.50 -19.82 -5.50
C THR A 76 5.91 -20.39 -5.37
N ASN A 77 6.58 -20.08 -4.26
CA ASN A 77 7.89 -20.67 -3.94
C ASN A 77 7.82 -22.20 -3.99
N ARG A 78 8.77 -22.81 -4.70
CA ARG A 78 8.88 -24.26 -4.85
C ARG A 78 9.45 -24.86 -3.57
N LYS A 79 9.30 -26.17 -3.39
CA LYS A 79 9.82 -26.88 -2.20
C LYS A 79 11.35 -26.84 -2.08
N ASP A 80 12.04 -26.61 -3.19
CA ASP A 80 13.50 -26.50 -3.31
C ASP A 80 13.99 -25.05 -3.44
N SER A 81 13.09 -24.05 -3.36
CA SER A 81 13.48 -22.64 -3.37
C SER A 81 14.43 -22.29 -2.23
N PRO A 82 15.34 -21.32 -2.41
CA PRO A 82 16.18 -20.81 -1.33
C PRO A 82 15.36 -20.44 -0.10
N GLY A 83 15.76 -20.95 1.07
CA GLY A 83 15.05 -20.70 2.33
C GLY A 83 13.83 -21.59 2.58
N ALA A 84 13.39 -22.45 1.64
CA ALA A 84 12.20 -23.29 1.79
C ALA A 84 12.24 -24.19 3.06
N ASN A 85 13.38 -24.82 3.34
CA ASN A 85 13.56 -25.64 4.55
C ASN A 85 13.37 -24.81 5.83
N ILE A 86 13.90 -23.58 5.85
CA ILE A 86 13.78 -22.67 7.00
C ILE A 86 12.33 -22.20 7.14
N SER A 87 11.73 -21.70 6.07
CA SER A 87 10.35 -21.19 6.06
C SER A 87 9.33 -22.27 6.38
N SER A 88 9.52 -23.52 5.94
CA SER A 88 8.59 -24.63 6.21
C SER A 88 8.44 -24.98 7.69
N LYS A 89 9.41 -24.56 8.52
CA LYS A 89 9.45 -24.80 9.97
C LYS A 89 8.98 -23.59 10.79
N MET A 90 8.66 -22.48 10.14
CA MET A 90 8.18 -21.27 10.82
C MET A 90 6.68 -21.39 11.12
N ASP A 91 6.27 -20.80 12.24
CA ASP A 91 4.86 -20.68 12.61
C ASP A 91 4.25 -19.44 11.95
N PHE A 92 3.34 -19.66 11.01
CA PHE A 92 2.55 -18.61 10.35
C PHE A 92 1.06 -18.67 10.75
N SER A 93 0.72 -19.33 11.86
CA SER A 93 -0.67 -19.50 12.31
C SER A 93 -1.36 -18.18 12.71
N ARG A 94 -0.57 -17.18 13.12
CA ARG A 94 -1.03 -15.84 13.48
C ARG A 94 0.01 -14.78 13.13
N PRO A 95 -0.39 -13.50 13.03
CA PRO A 95 0.57 -12.40 12.87
C PRO A 95 1.68 -12.46 13.92
N ASP A 96 2.90 -12.18 13.48
CA ASP A 96 4.10 -12.08 14.33
C ASP A 96 4.49 -13.34 15.13
N ALA A 97 4.01 -14.54 14.75
CA ALA A 97 4.42 -15.79 15.37
C ALA A 97 5.81 -16.28 14.92
N ALA A 98 6.19 -16.04 13.66
CA ALA A 98 7.47 -16.43 13.12
C ALA A 98 8.62 -15.58 13.70
N ASN A 99 9.78 -16.19 13.94
CA ASN A 99 10.97 -15.45 14.38
C ASN A 99 11.40 -14.44 13.30
N ALA A 100 11.24 -13.15 13.60
CA ALA A 100 11.49 -12.06 12.66
C ALA A 100 12.93 -12.05 12.10
N ALA A 101 13.94 -12.34 12.92
CA ALA A 101 15.33 -12.35 12.47
C ALA A 101 15.59 -13.46 11.43
N SER A 102 14.95 -14.62 11.60
CA SER A 102 15.06 -15.75 10.68
C SER A 102 14.27 -15.50 9.40
N LEU A 103 13.04 -14.98 9.52
CA LEU A 103 12.20 -14.63 8.37
C LEU A 103 12.84 -13.53 7.51
N ASN A 104 13.33 -12.46 8.14
CA ASN A 104 14.01 -11.37 7.45
C ASN A 104 15.25 -11.84 6.69
N ARG A 105 16.00 -12.82 7.21
CA ARG A 105 17.16 -13.38 6.51
C ARG A 105 16.76 -14.10 5.23
N VAL A 106 15.68 -14.88 5.26
CA VAL A 106 15.15 -15.57 4.07
C VAL A 106 14.67 -14.55 3.04
N LEU A 107 13.87 -13.58 3.45
CA LEU A 107 13.35 -12.53 2.57
C LEU A 107 14.47 -11.65 1.99
N TRP A 108 15.49 -11.34 2.79
CA TRP A 108 16.64 -10.57 2.33
C TRP A 108 17.42 -11.33 1.26
N HIS A 109 17.71 -12.61 1.49
CA HIS A 109 18.42 -13.42 0.49
C HIS A 109 17.61 -13.58 -0.80
N ASP A 110 16.29 -13.73 -0.72
CA ASP A 110 15.41 -13.79 -1.90
C ASP A 110 15.48 -12.49 -2.73
N GLN A 111 15.41 -11.33 -2.09
CA GLN A 111 15.37 -10.04 -2.78
C GLN A 111 16.75 -9.47 -3.16
N ARG A 112 17.80 -9.82 -2.41
CA ARG A 112 19.13 -9.20 -2.51
C ARG A 112 20.25 -10.20 -2.79
N GLY A 113 19.94 -11.49 -2.90
CA GLY A 113 20.93 -12.54 -3.11
C GLY A 113 21.96 -12.61 -1.99
N SER A 114 23.24 -12.58 -2.36
CA SER A 114 24.38 -12.68 -1.44
C SER A 114 24.73 -11.39 -0.70
N ALA A 115 23.99 -10.29 -0.92
CA ALA A 115 24.27 -9.04 -0.23
C ALA A 115 24.12 -9.22 1.30
N PRO A 116 24.99 -8.62 2.12
CA PRO A 116 24.90 -8.74 3.57
C PRO A 116 23.62 -8.06 4.09
N MET A 117 22.88 -8.76 4.97
CA MET A 117 21.68 -8.22 5.60
C MET A 117 22.07 -7.10 6.59
N PRO A 118 21.43 -5.92 6.54
CA PRO A 118 21.70 -4.84 7.48
C PRO A 118 21.34 -5.25 8.92
N LYS A 119 22.02 -4.66 9.90
CA LYS A 119 21.73 -4.90 11.31
C LYS A 119 20.32 -4.37 11.66
N PRO A 120 19.53 -5.09 12.49
CA PRO A 120 18.29 -4.57 13.02
C PRO A 120 18.51 -3.22 13.72
N ARG A 121 17.60 -2.27 13.48
CA ARG A 121 17.57 -0.98 14.19
C ARG A 121 16.43 -1.04 15.19
N HIS A 122 16.73 -0.82 16.45
CA HIS A 122 15.74 -0.66 17.52
C HIS A 122 15.80 0.80 17.97
N THR A 123 14.79 1.59 17.61
CA THR A 123 14.63 2.95 18.11
C THR A 123 13.86 2.88 19.43
N PHE A 124 14.54 3.18 20.53
CA PHE A 124 13.91 3.44 21.81
C PHE A 124 13.49 4.91 21.85
N PHE A 125 12.21 5.17 22.07
CA PHE A 125 11.75 6.51 22.45
C PHE A 125 11.77 6.54 23.98
N PRO A 126 12.67 7.31 24.62
CA PRO A 126 12.57 7.52 26.05
C PRO A 126 11.24 8.20 26.36
N ASP A 127 10.58 7.78 27.45
CA ASP A 127 9.46 8.50 28.02
C ASP A 127 9.93 9.95 28.25
N GLY A 128 9.23 10.91 27.65
CA GLY A 128 9.60 12.31 27.78
C GLY A 128 9.63 12.70 29.25
N GLU A 129 10.76 13.26 29.70
CA GLU A 129 10.78 14.11 30.89
C GLU A 129 9.76 15.22 30.63
N GLY A 130 8.65 15.16 31.36
CA GLY A 130 7.66 16.21 31.36
C GLY A 130 8.22 17.42 32.08
N ASP A 131 8.21 18.56 31.40
CA ASP A 131 8.13 19.92 31.95
C ASP A 131 7.16 20.73 31.06
#